data_AF-A0A428ZTY7-F1
#
_entry.id   AF-A0A428ZTY7-F1
#
_cell.length_a   1.000
_cell.length_b   1.000
_cell.length_c   1.000
_cell.angle_alpha   90.00
_cell.angle_beta   90.00
_cell.angle_gamma   90.00
#
_symmetry.space_group_name_H-M   'P 1'
#
loop_
_entity.id
_entity.type
_entity.pdbx_description
1 polymer ?
#
loop_
_entity_poly.entity_id
_entity_poly.type
_entity_poly.pdbx_seq_one_letter_code
_entity_poly.pdbx_strand_id
1 'polypeptide(L)'
;MITEGVRAGWAANVEVEGRKYRRSRIAEPQEVLHYFSITAVYMDSVEPFRGQYRQHPYGELNLVVPLDPDAKLMGPRGWSGPGWTAPGPGSHHYPEVEGGALLALFYLPAGRISYDIKPPTA
;
A
#
# COMPACT_ATOMS: atom_id res chain seq x y z
N MET A 1 -13.63 -10.20 -5.52
CA MET A 1 -12.94 -8.91 -5.68
C MET A 1 -12.41 -8.45 -4.32
N ILE A 2 -11.31 -7.70 -4.24
CA ILE A 2 -10.73 -7.29 -2.95
C ILE A 2 -11.69 -6.44 -2.10
N THR A 3 -12.55 -5.66 -2.76
CA THR A 3 -13.64 -4.89 -2.13
C THR A 3 -14.59 -5.76 -1.30
N GLU A 4 -14.92 -6.97 -1.76
CA GLU A 4 -15.72 -7.91 -0.97
C GLU A 4 -14.97 -8.39 0.27
N GLY A 5 -13.65 -8.52 0.20
CA GLY A 5 -12.85 -8.89 1.35
C GLY A 5 -12.84 -7.83 2.45
N VAL A 6 -12.90 -6.57 2.06
CA VAL A 6 -13.05 -5.45 3.00
C VAL A 6 -14.43 -5.46 3.64
N ARG A 7 -15.49 -5.66 2.85
CA ARG A 7 -16.87 -5.78 3.36
C ARG A 7 -17.03 -6.98 4.29
N ALA A 8 -16.40 -8.10 3.97
CA ALA A 8 -16.41 -9.32 4.78
C ALA A 8 -15.47 -9.26 6.00
N GLY A 9 -14.69 -8.19 6.16
CA GLY A 9 -13.88 -7.94 7.36
C GLY A 9 -12.54 -8.69 7.44
N TRP A 10 -12.06 -9.30 6.35
CA TRP A 10 -10.75 -9.96 6.32
C TRP A 10 -9.66 -9.17 5.58
N ALA A 11 -10.03 -8.23 4.70
CA ALA A 11 -9.10 -7.33 4.03
C ALA A 11 -9.14 -5.91 4.63
N ALA A 12 -7.97 -5.27 4.76
CA ALA A 12 -7.80 -3.92 5.31
C ALA A 12 -8.61 -3.69 6.61
N ASN A 13 -8.53 -4.64 7.54
CA ASN A 13 -9.36 -4.68 8.76
C ASN A 13 -8.65 -4.17 10.02
N VAL A 14 -7.32 -3.97 9.99
CA VAL A 14 -6.56 -3.42 11.12
C VAL A 14 -6.33 -1.93 10.91
N GLU A 15 -6.80 -1.09 11.82
CA GLU A 15 -6.54 0.34 11.81
C GLU A 15 -5.06 0.62 12.11
N VAL A 16 -4.42 1.39 11.22
CA VAL A 16 -3.06 1.91 11.39
C VAL A 16 -3.13 3.33 11.93
N GLU A 17 -4.00 4.15 11.32
CA GLU A 17 -4.30 5.50 11.78
C GLU A 17 -5.81 5.75 11.60
N GLY A 18 -6.57 5.28 12.58
CA GLY A 18 -8.02 5.32 12.57
C GLY A 18 -8.65 4.61 11.36
N ARG A 19 -9.92 4.94 11.10
CA ARG A 19 -10.71 4.31 10.04
C ARG A 19 -10.21 4.60 8.62
N LYS A 20 -9.56 5.75 8.43
CA LYS A 20 -9.10 6.24 7.12
C LYS A 20 -7.84 5.52 6.62
N TYR A 21 -7.06 4.90 7.49
CA TYR A 21 -5.86 4.15 7.10
C TYR A 21 -5.82 2.79 7.76
N ARG A 22 -6.07 1.75 6.97
CA ARG A 22 -6.16 0.36 7.44
C ARG A 22 -5.29 -0.55 6.60
N ARG A 23 -4.83 -1.65 7.19
CA ARG A 23 -4.09 -2.70 6.49
C ARG A 23 -4.45 -4.09 7.00
N SER A 24 -4.23 -5.11 6.19
CA SER A 24 -4.20 -6.49 6.68
C SER A 24 -3.34 -7.37 5.78
N ARG A 25 -2.64 -8.30 6.41
CA ARG A 25 -1.92 -9.36 5.70
C ARG A 25 -2.93 -10.33 5.11
N ILE A 26 -2.91 -10.49 3.79
CA ILE A 26 -3.75 -11.47 3.09
C ILE A 26 -3.03 -12.82 2.97
N ALA A 27 -1.75 -12.78 2.63
CA ALA A 27 -0.93 -13.98 2.51
C ALA A 27 0.52 -13.69 2.88
N GLU A 28 1.13 -14.60 3.65
CA GLU A 28 2.56 -14.58 3.93
C GLU A 28 3.37 -15.07 2.72
N PRO A 29 4.67 -14.75 2.63
CA PRO A 29 5.57 -15.30 1.62
C PRO A 29 5.53 -16.82 1.60
N GLN A 30 5.26 -17.40 0.44
CA GLN A 30 5.27 -18.85 0.23
C GLN A 30 5.59 -19.18 -1.22
N GLU A 31 6.00 -20.43 -1.48
CA GLU A 31 6.47 -20.89 -2.78
C GLU A 31 5.47 -20.63 -3.91
N VAL A 32 4.19 -20.94 -3.70
CA VAL A 32 3.12 -20.71 -4.70
C VAL A 32 2.91 -19.23 -5.05
N LEU A 33 3.33 -18.32 -4.17
CA LEU A 33 3.30 -16.87 -4.40
C LEU A 33 4.67 -16.35 -4.86
N HIS A 34 5.59 -17.22 -5.27
CA HIS A 34 6.99 -16.86 -5.57
C HIS A 34 7.63 -16.04 -4.44
N TYR A 35 7.31 -16.39 -3.20
CA TYR A 35 7.76 -15.72 -1.98
C TYR A 35 7.37 -14.24 -1.87
N PHE A 36 6.32 -13.80 -2.56
CA PHE A 36 5.67 -12.52 -2.26
C PHE A 36 4.70 -12.68 -1.09
N SER A 37 4.74 -11.72 -0.19
CA SER A 37 3.62 -11.48 0.71
C SER A 37 2.59 -10.57 0.04
N ILE A 38 1.32 -10.68 0.42
CA ILE A 38 0.24 -9.82 -0.06
C ILE A 38 -0.37 -9.09 1.13
N THR A 39 -0.44 -7.76 1.05
CA THR A 39 -1.10 -6.91 2.05
C THR A 39 -2.17 -6.09 1.37
N ALA A 40 -3.38 -6.10 1.91
CA ALA A 40 -4.42 -5.17 1.53
C ALA A 40 -4.27 -3.88 2.35
N VAL A 41 -4.33 -2.74 1.69
CA VAL A 41 -4.27 -1.41 2.30
C VAL A 41 -5.49 -0.62 1.85
N TYR A 42 -6.15 0.02 2.80
CA TYR A 42 -7.21 1.01 2.56
C TYR A 42 -6.70 2.36 3.01
N MET A 43 -6.82 3.36 2.15
CA MET A 43 -6.55 4.76 2.48
C MET A 43 -7.69 5.63 1.94
N ASP A 44 -8.07 6.66 2.70
CA ASP A 44 -9.19 7.53 2.36
C ASP A 44 -8.92 8.96 2.81
N SER A 45 -8.67 9.84 1.85
CA SER A 45 -8.52 11.27 2.09
C SER A 45 -8.69 12.06 0.79
N VAL A 46 -9.42 13.16 0.86
CA VAL A 46 -9.52 14.13 -0.24
C VAL A 46 -8.22 14.95 -0.34
N GLU A 47 -7.76 15.51 0.78
CA GLU A 47 -6.46 16.19 0.88
C GLU A 47 -5.30 15.19 1.01
N PRO A 48 -4.06 15.54 0.64
CA PRO A 48 -2.90 14.67 0.80
C PRO A 48 -2.77 14.15 2.24
N PHE A 49 -2.94 12.84 2.40
CA PHE A 49 -2.75 12.14 3.65
C PHE A 49 -1.55 11.21 3.57
N ARG A 50 -0.61 11.41 4.50
CA ARG A 50 0.68 10.73 4.55
C ARG A 50 0.70 9.68 5.66
N GLY A 51 1.04 8.45 5.32
CA GLY A 51 1.25 7.37 6.29
C GLY A 51 2.68 7.29 6.81
N GLN A 52 3.09 6.10 7.24
CA GLN A 52 4.41 5.87 7.86
C GLN A 52 5.52 5.76 6.81
N TYR A 53 6.63 6.47 7.03
CA TYR A 53 7.84 6.38 6.20
C TYR A 53 8.45 4.97 6.27
N ARG A 54 8.92 4.46 5.13
CA ARG A 54 9.46 3.10 5.05
C ARG A 54 10.35 2.88 3.83
N GLN A 55 11.10 1.78 3.87
CA GLN A 55 11.85 1.23 2.75
C GLN A 55 11.28 -0.10 2.27
N HIS A 56 11.50 -0.39 0.99
CA HIS A 56 11.27 -1.66 0.34
C HIS A 56 12.62 -2.28 -0.07
N PRO A 57 13.27 -3.08 0.81
CA PRO A 57 14.62 -3.60 0.55
C PRO A 57 14.75 -4.37 -0.77
N TYR A 58 13.69 -5.11 -1.13
CA TYR A 58 13.64 -5.92 -2.35
C TYR A 58 12.67 -5.38 -3.40
N GLY A 59 12.12 -4.19 -3.18
CA GLY A 59 11.14 -3.56 -4.07
C GLY A 59 9.71 -3.88 -3.68
N GLU A 60 8.77 -3.44 -4.51
CA GLU A 60 7.33 -3.59 -4.29
C GLU A 60 6.62 -3.64 -5.64
N LEU A 61 5.54 -4.42 -5.71
CA LEU A 61 4.51 -4.24 -6.74
C LEU A 61 3.22 -3.83 -6.05
N ASN A 62 2.50 -2.88 -6.64
CA ASN A 62 1.21 -2.44 -6.12
C ASN A 62 0.15 -2.57 -7.20
N LEU A 63 -1.02 -3.08 -6.83
CA LEU A 63 -2.24 -2.90 -7.61
C LEU A 63 -3.11 -1.84 -6.92
N VAL A 64 -3.25 -0.68 -7.53
CA VAL A 64 -4.08 0.43 -7.05
C VAL A 64 -5.49 0.24 -7.59
N VAL A 65 -6.47 0.23 -6.69
CA VAL A 65 -7.89 0.03 -6.93
C VAL A 65 -8.64 1.23 -6.32
N PRO A 66 -8.80 2.33 -7.07
CA PRO A 66 -9.59 3.47 -6.63
C PRO A 66 -11.03 3.05 -6.32
N LEU A 67 -11.59 3.56 -5.23
CA LEU A 67 -13.02 3.45 -4.92
C LEU A 67 -13.75 4.73 -5.31
N ASP A 68 -13.07 5.86 -5.19
CA ASP A 68 -13.49 7.15 -5.73
C ASP A 68 -12.74 7.47 -7.04
N PRO A 69 -13.34 8.20 -7.99
CA PRO A 69 -12.77 8.43 -9.33
C PRO A 69 -11.40 9.13 -9.34
N ASP A 70 -11.18 10.05 -8.40
CA ASP A 70 -9.97 10.88 -8.33
C ASP A 70 -8.91 10.31 -7.38
N ALA A 71 -9.22 9.20 -6.68
CA ALA A 71 -8.35 8.64 -5.68
C ALA A 71 -7.07 8.06 -6.31
N LYS A 72 -5.93 8.47 -5.76
CA LYS A 72 -4.62 8.10 -6.28
C LYS A 72 -3.61 7.89 -5.16
N LEU A 73 -2.65 7.01 -5.43
CA LEU A 73 -1.60 6.62 -4.50
C LEU A 73 -0.28 7.28 -4.91
N MET A 74 0.41 7.93 -3.99
CA MET A 74 1.77 8.41 -4.21
C MET A 74 2.76 7.26 -4.08
N GLY A 75 3.65 7.13 -5.07
CA GLY A 75 4.83 6.27 -4.98
C GLY A 75 6.08 6.98 -5.50
N PRO A 76 7.21 6.28 -5.58
CA PRO A 76 8.49 6.86 -6.04
C PRO A 76 8.47 7.44 -7.47
N ARG A 77 7.43 7.17 -8.27
CA ARG A 77 7.25 7.71 -9.63
C ARG A 77 6.15 8.79 -9.71
N GLY A 78 5.67 9.29 -8.57
CA GLY A 78 4.56 10.24 -8.50
C GLY A 78 3.22 9.58 -8.22
N TRP A 79 2.15 10.37 -8.34
CA TRP A 79 0.78 9.94 -8.14
C TRP A 79 0.33 8.93 -9.21
N SER A 80 -0.26 7.83 -8.78
CA SER A 80 -0.75 6.75 -9.64
C SER A 80 -2.22 6.43 -9.33
N GLY A 81 -3.08 6.49 -10.35
CA GLY A 81 -4.48 6.06 -10.27
C GLY A 81 -4.61 4.54 -10.48
N PRO A 82 -5.65 4.05 -11.18
CA PRO A 82 -5.91 2.61 -11.30
C PRO A 82 -4.79 1.88 -12.04
N GLY A 83 -4.43 0.69 -11.55
CA GLY A 83 -3.49 -0.21 -12.21
C GLY A 83 -2.24 -0.52 -11.40
N TRP A 84 -1.16 -0.89 -12.08
CA TRP A 84 0.04 -1.44 -11.46
C TRP A 84 1.14 -0.39 -11.28
N THR A 85 1.79 -0.38 -10.12
CA THR A 85 3.08 0.28 -9.91
C THR A 85 4.13 -0.74 -9.49
N ALA A 86 5.40 -0.46 -9.80
CA ALA A 86 6.51 -1.38 -9.53
C ALA A 86 7.77 -0.61 -9.10
N PRO A 87 7.81 -0.03 -7.88
CA PRO A 87 9.03 0.55 -7.34
C PRO A 87 10.15 -0.49 -7.19
N GLY A 88 11.36 -0.12 -7.63
CA GLY A 88 12.52 -1.00 -7.58
C GLY A 88 13.04 -1.27 -6.15
N PRO A 89 13.94 -2.26 -6.01
CA PRO A 89 14.66 -2.52 -4.76
C PRO A 89 15.34 -1.28 -4.17
N GLY A 90 15.33 -1.18 -2.84
CA GLY A 90 15.93 -0.07 -2.10
C GLY A 90 15.08 1.21 -2.07
N SER A 91 13.98 1.27 -2.83
CA SER A 91 13.08 2.41 -2.81
C SER A 91 12.51 2.67 -1.42
N HIS A 92 12.32 3.95 -1.09
CA HIS A 92 11.77 4.40 0.19
C HIS A 92 10.84 5.58 -0.06
N HIS A 93 9.73 5.61 0.64
CA HIS A 93 8.71 6.63 0.47
C HIS A 93 7.76 6.65 1.66
N TYR A 94 6.96 7.72 1.72
CA TYR A 94 5.71 7.69 2.43
C TYR A 94 4.61 7.12 1.53
N PRO A 95 3.73 6.22 2.00
CA PRO A 95 2.48 5.99 1.31
C PRO A 95 1.65 7.27 1.45
N GLU A 96 1.16 7.81 0.34
CA GLU A 96 0.22 8.94 0.41
C GLU A 96 -1.00 8.66 -0.45
N VAL A 97 -2.14 9.17 -0.01
CA VAL A 97 -3.40 9.16 -0.76
C VAL A 97 -3.91 10.59 -0.87
N GLU A 98 -4.53 10.92 -1.99
CA GLU A 98 -5.37 12.11 -2.15
C GLU A 98 -6.51 11.80 -3.13
N GLY A 99 -7.52 12.65 -3.18
CA GLY A 99 -8.64 12.53 -4.12
C GLY A 99 -9.71 11.49 -3.74
N GLY A 100 -9.68 10.95 -2.53
CA GLY A 100 -10.72 10.07 -1.99
C GLY A 100 -10.20 8.70 -1.52
N ALA A 101 -11.11 7.73 -1.48
CA ALA A 101 -10.85 6.37 -1.01
C ALA A 101 -10.26 5.48 -2.10
N LEU A 102 -9.26 4.70 -1.73
CA LEU A 102 -8.74 3.61 -2.56
C LEU A 102 -8.39 2.39 -1.71
N LEU A 103 -8.34 1.24 -2.39
CA LEU A 103 -7.66 0.05 -1.94
C LEU A 103 -6.37 -0.11 -2.73
N ALA A 104 -5.33 -0.65 -2.09
CA ALA A 104 -4.15 -1.13 -2.76
C ALA A 104 -3.80 -2.54 -2.27
N LEU A 105 -3.34 -3.39 -3.19
CA LEU A 105 -2.67 -4.64 -2.85
C LEU A 105 -1.17 -4.44 -3.01
N PHE A 106 -0.43 -4.57 -1.92
CA PHE A 106 1.02 -4.51 -1.91
C PHE A 106 1.58 -5.92 -1.95
N TYR A 107 2.42 -6.18 -2.94
CA TYR A 107 3.15 -7.42 -3.13
C TYR A 107 4.60 -7.16 -2.78
N LEU A 108 5.03 -7.70 -1.65
CA LEU A 108 6.39 -7.48 -1.12
C LEU A 108 7.21 -8.75 -1.24
N PRO A 109 8.35 -8.75 -1.96
CA PRO A 109 9.27 -9.88 -1.99
C PRO A 109 9.77 -10.22 -0.58
N ALA A 110 9.71 -11.49 -0.23
CA ALA A 110 10.00 -12.04 1.10
C ALA A 110 9.24 -11.34 2.25
N GLY A 111 8.16 -10.63 1.94
CA GLY A 111 7.37 -9.87 2.90
C GLY A 111 8.10 -8.72 3.58
N ARG A 112 9.24 -8.27 3.02
CA ARG A 112 10.12 -7.32 3.70
C ARG A 112 9.74 -5.88 3.46
N ILE A 113 9.74 -5.14 4.56
CA ILE A 113 9.53 -3.71 4.68
C ILE A 113 10.40 -3.24 5.84
N SER A 114 11.11 -2.13 5.69
CA SER A 114 11.90 -1.54 6.79
C SER A 114 11.27 -0.24 7.25
N TYR A 115 11.03 -0.12 8.55
CA TYR A 115 10.58 1.11 9.19
C TYR A 115 11.71 1.81 9.96
N ASP A 116 12.87 1.15 10.12
CA ASP A 116 14.05 1.71 10.79
C ASP A 116 14.92 2.48 9.80
N ILE A 117 14.32 3.46 9.13
CA ILE A 117 15.01 4.42 8.26
C ILE A 117 14.42 5.81 8.46
N LYS A 118 15.24 6.85 8.24
CA LYS A 118 14.80 8.25 8.34
C LYS A 118 14.56 8.84 6.96
N PRO A 119 13.55 9.73 6.81
CA PRO A 119 13.40 10.50 5.58
C PRO A 119 14.64 11.37 5.33
N PRO A 120 14.95 11.71 4.07
CA PRO A 120 16.00 12.67 3.76
C PRO A 120 15.73 13.97 4.50
N THR A 121 16.77 14.57 5.08
CA THR A 121 16.69 15.95 5.59
C THR A 121 16.43 16.87 4.40
N ALA A 122 15.49 17.82 4.58
CA ALA A 122 15.19 18.85 3.59
C ALA A 122 16.37 19.79 3.35
#